data_AF-A0A1T1B7G2-F1
#
_entry.id   AF-A0A1T1B7G2-F1
#
_cell.length_a   1.000
_cell.length_b   1.000
_cell.length_c   1.000
_cell.angle_alpha   90.00
_cell.angle_beta   90.00
_cell.angle_gamma   90.00
#
_symmetry.space_group_name_H-M   'P 1'
#
loop_
_entity.id
_entity.type
_entity.pdbx_description
1 polymer ?
#
loop_
_entity_poly.entity_id
_entity_poly.type
_entity_poly.pdbx_seq_one_letter_code
_entity_poly.pdbx_strand_id
1 'polypeptide(L)'
;MHTTTISFHQPQLPLSTTLTYTPDPQQDFVADHTLGTLTPEPTPTSVPIRDGLHFTPAWSEADEARVRITFLGFTPEQALREARTDVMRAARRRALCGVTWHVQRITCRVTNAAGEDLACRTIGGISSDLSGGARAQLEGDLTSEALAEARDWAILGLN
;
A
#
# COMPACT_ATOMS: atom_id res chain seq x y z
N MET A 1 21.50 20.55 49.21
CA MET A 1 20.46 20.80 48.17
C MET A 1 19.77 19.48 47.91
N HIS A 2 18.51 19.33 48.30
CA HIS A 2 17.71 18.14 48.00
C HIS A 2 16.94 18.39 46.70
N THR A 3 17.22 17.59 45.67
CA THR A 3 16.49 17.63 44.40
C THR A 3 15.31 16.69 44.52
N THR A 4 14.10 17.24 44.62
CA THR A 4 12.86 16.46 44.57
C THR A 4 12.48 16.23 43.11
N THR A 5 12.60 15.00 42.63
CA THR A 5 12.06 14.60 41.33
C THR A 5 10.54 14.44 41.47
N ILE A 6 9.78 15.35 40.87
CA ILE A 6 8.32 15.22 40.76
C ILE A 6 8.03 14.40 39.49
N SER A 7 7.59 13.16 39.68
CA SER A 7 7.07 12.32 38.59
C SER A 7 5.60 12.64 38.39
N PHE A 8 5.26 13.27 37.28
CA PHE A 8 3.87 13.45 36.85
C PHE A 8 3.39 12.13 36.23
N HIS A 9 2.55 11.39 36.95
CA HIS A 9 1.75 10.33 36.34
C HIS A 9 0.56 10.98 35.65
N GLN A 10 0.62 11.15 34.32
CA GLN A 10 -0.58 11.40 33.54
C GLN A 10 -1.46 10.14 33.61
N PRO A 11 -2.73 10.24 34.02
CA PRO A 11 -3.65 9.11 33.92
C PRO A 11 -3.77 8.75 32.44
N GLN A 12 -3.25 7.57 32.06
CA GLN A 12 -3.49 7.05 30.73
C GLN A 12 -4.97 6.68 30.66
N LEU A 13 -5.75 7.48 29.91
CA LEU A 13 -7.11 7.13 29.56
C LEU A 13 -7.08 5.73 28.91
N PRO A 14 -7.96 4.81 29.31
CA PRO A 14 -8.06 3.52 28.64
C PRO A 14 -8.47 3.75 27.18
N LEU A 15 -7.55 3.46 26.26
CA LEU A 15 -7.75 3.53 24.83
C LEU A 15 -7.94 2.13 24.25
N SER A 16 -8.86 2.00 23.31
CA SER A 16 -9.06 0.77 22.55
C SER A 16 -8.69 0.99 21.10
N THR A 17 -8.08 0.00 20.45
CA THR A 17 -7.70 0.06 19.04
C THR A 17 -8.43 -1.01 18.25
N THR A 18 -8.98 -0.64 17.10
CA THR A 18 -9.62 -1.56 16.16
C THR A 18 -9.01 -1.40 14.77
N LEU A 19 -8.62 -2.52 14.16
CA LEU A 19 -8.21 -2.59 12.76
C LEU A 19 -9.35 -3.16 11.93
N THR A 20 -9.73 -2.43 10.88
CA THR A 20 -10.75 -2.86 9.92
C THR A 20 -10.12 -2.96 8.54
N TYR A 21 -10.52 -3.99 7.79
CA TYR A 21 -10.01 -4.27 6.46
C TYR A 21 -11.13 -4.18 5.44
N THR A 22 -11.04 -3.23 4.51
CA THR A 22 -12.10 -2.96 3.53
C THR A 22 -11.53 -3.06 2.11
N PRO A 23 -12.11 -3.87 1.22
CA PRO A 23 -11.79 -3.83 -0.21
C PRO A 23 -12.06 -2.45 -0.81
N ASP A 24 -11.26 -2.01 -1.78
CA ASP A 24 -11.43 -0.73 -2.49
C ASP A 24 -11.55 -0.95 -4.01
N PRO A 25 -12.74 -1.39 -4.51
CA PRO A 25 -12.94 -1.74 -5.91
C PRO A 25 -12.68 -0.60 -6.89
N GLN A 26 -12.77 0.66 -6.44
CA GLN A 26 -12.45 1.82 -7.27
C GLN A 26 -10.94 1.90 -7.53
N GLN A 27 -10.14 1.62 -6.50
CA GLN A 27 -8.68 1.56 -6.64
C GLN A 27 -8.23 0.29 -7.35
N ASP A 28 -8.94 -0.83 -7.23
CA ASP A 28 -8.71 -2.03 -8.05
C ASP A 28 -8.79 -1.68 -9.56
N PHE A 29 -9.85 -0.96 -9.97
CA PHE A 29 -10.03 -0.50 -11.35
C PHE A 29 -8.95 0.47 -11.83
N VAL A 30 -8.53 1.41 -10.97
CA VAL A 30 -7.41 2.32 -11.28
C VAL A 30 -6.11 1.55 -11.44
N ALA A 31 -5.83 0.58 -10.56
CA ALA A 31 -4.65 -0.26 -10.59
C ALA A 31 -4.61 -1.10 -11.87
N ASP A 32 -5.74 -1.69 -12.29
CA ASP A 32 -5.87 -2.37 -13.58
C ASP A 32 -5.45 -1.48 -14.76
N HIS A 33 -5.92 -0.23 -14.77
CA HIS A 33 -5.62 0.73 -15.83
C HIS A 33 -4.23 1.38 -15.76
N THR A 34 -3.57 1.38 -14.61
CA THR A 34 -2.23 1.97 -14.46
C THR A 34 -1.12 0.93 -14.49
N LEU A 35 -1.40 -0.30 -14.08
CA LEU A 35 -0.39 -1.32 -13.84
C LEU A 35 -0.56 -2.56 -14.75
N GLY A 36 -1.75 -2.79 -15.30
CA GLY A 36 -2.06 -3.90 -16.21
C GLY A 36 -3.04 -4.91 -15.64
N THR A 37 -3.57 -5.76 -16.50
CA THR A 37 -4.61 -6.74 -16.14
C THR A 37 -4.12 -8.17 -16.41
N LEU A 38 -4.63 -9.14 -15.66
CA LEU A 38 -4.56 -10.54 -16.11
C LEU A 38 -5.77 -10.86 -16.95
N THR A 39 -5.52 -11.51 -18.08
CA THR A 39 -6.54 -11.92 -19.02
C THR A 39 -6.27 -13.37 -19.45
N PRO A 40 -7.31 -14.19 -19.61
CA PRO A 40 -7.16 -15.51 -20.21
C PRO A 40 -6.78 -15.43 -21.69
N GLU A 41 -7.13 -14.33 -22.36
CA GLU A 41 -6.86 -14.10 -23.78
C GLU A 41 -5.59 -13.26 -23.97
N PRO A 42 -4.61 -13.75 -24.76
CA PRO A 42 -3.40 -12.99 -25.05
C PRO A 42 -3.68 -11.83 -26.02
N THR A 43 -3.10 -10.68 -25.72
CA THR A 43 -2.94 -9.52 -26.61
C THR A 43 -1.52 -9.49 -27.19
N PRO A 44 -1.22 -8.66 -28.22
CA PRO A 44 0.14 -8.55 -28.77
C PRO A 44 1.23 -8.15 -27.76
N THR A 45 0.84 -7.47 -26.67
CA THR A 45 1.74 -7.05 -25.59
C THR A 45 1.65 -7.94 -24.36
N SER A 46 0.88 -9.02 -24.43
CA SER A 46 0.71 -9.96 -23.33
C SER A 46 1.95 -10.79 -23.06
N VAL A 47 2.15 -11.05 -21.78
CA VAL A 47 3.18 -11.97 -21.28
C VAL A 47 2.50 -13.20 -20.70
N PRO A 48 2.83 -14.43 -21.15
CA PRO A 48 2.26 -15.64 -20.57
C PRO A 48 2.73 -15.85 -19.12
N ILE A 49 1.78 -16.16 -18.26
CA ILE A 49 1.94 -16.52 -16.84
C ILE A 49 1.56 -18.00 -16.64
N ARG A 50 1.78 -18.55 -15.44
CA ARG A 50 1.33 -19.90 -15.07
C ARG A 50 -0.21 -19.99 -15.13
N ASP A 51 -0.70 -21.21 -15.35
CA ASP A 51 -2.13 -21.57 -15.36
C ASP A 51 -2.98 -20.94 -16.47
N GLY A 52 -2.37 -20.66 -17.63
CA GLY A 52 -3.08 -20.20 -18.83
C GLY A 52 -3.49 -18.72 -18.78
N LEU A 53 -3.05 -17.98 -17.77
CA LEU A 53 -3.26 -16.54 -17.65
C LEU A 53 -2.18 -15.76 -18.39
N HIS A 54 -2.55 -14.60 -18.93
CA HIS A 54 -1.66 -13.67 -19.60
C HIS A 54 -1.70 -12.32 -18.90
N PHE A 55 -0.53 -11.74 -18.61
CA PHE A 55 -0.43 -10.38 -18.10
C PHE A 55 -0.39 -9.41 -19.27
N THR A 56 -1.43 -8.58 -19.40
CA THR A 56 -1.46 -7.43 -20.30
C THR A 56 -1.09 -6.18 -19.50
N PRO A 57 0.15 -5.71 -19.57
CA PRO A 57 0.56 -4.47 -18.90
C PRO A 57 -0.21 -3.26 -19.44
N ALA A 58 -0.65 -2.36 -18.56
CA ALA A 58 -1.32 -1.11 -18.94
C ALA A 58 -0.31 0.00 -19.30
N TRP A 59 0.70 -0.37 -20.08
CA TRP A 59 1.74 0.52 -20.57
C TRP A 59 1.69 0.63 -22.10
N SER A 60 2.15 1.76 -22.61
CA SER A 60 2.41 1.98 -24.03
C SER A 60 3.92 1.89 -24.25
N GLU A 61 4.34 0.89 -25.03
CA GLU A 61 5.75 0.66 -25.36
C GLU A 61 6.40 1.91 -25.97
N ALA A 62 5.65 2.65 -26.77
CA ALA A 62 6.09 3.90 -27.38
C ALA A 62 6.28 5.03 -26.35
N ASP A 63 5.39 5.16 -25.37
CA ASP A 63 5.45 6.24 -24.39
C ASP A 63 6.58 6.03 -23.38
N GLU A 64 6.76 4.79 -22.90
CA GLU A 64 7.87 4.46 -21.99
C GLU A 64 9.23 4.51 -22.69
N ALA A 65 9.31 4.08 -23.95
CA ALA A 65 10.53 4.23 -24.74
C ALA A 65 10.88 5.71 -24.94
N ARG A 66 9.90 6.54 -25.26
CA ARG A 66 10.08 7.99 -25.43
C ARG A 66 10.61 8.65 -24.15
N VAL A 67 10.04 8.34 -22.99
CA VAL A 67 10.54 8.87 -21.70
C VAL A 67 11.99 8.46 -21.45
N ARG A 68 12.34 7.17 -21.64
CA ARG A 68 13.71 6.70 -21.41
C ARG A 68 14.73 7.30 -22.40
N ILE A 69 14.34 7.49 -23.66
CA ILE A 69 15.20 8.18 -24.65
C ILE A 69 15.39 9.65 -24.25
N THR A 70 14.31 10.36 -23.94
CA THR A 70 14.33 11.80 -23.67
C THR A 70 15.03 12.14 -22.36
N PHE A 71 14.82 11.36 -21.30
CA PHE A 71 15.28 11.72 -19.95
C PHE A 71 16.47 10.89 -19.45
N LEU A 72 16.69 9.69 -20.00
CA LEU A 72 17.78 8.80 -19.56
C LEU A 72 18.85 8.59 -20.64
N GLY A 73 18.68 9.20 -21.83
CA GLY A 73 19.66 9.14 -22.92
C GLY A 73 19.83 7.75 -23.53
N PHE A 74 18.86 6.87 -23.36
CA PHE A 74 18.92 5.51 -23.91
C PHE A 74 18.74 5.54 -25.43
N THR A 75 19.40 4.61 -26.13
CA THR A 75 19.03 4.34 -27.53
C THR A 75 17.63 3.72 -27.59
N PRO A 76 16.89 3.85 -28.72
CA PRO A 76 15.56 3.24 -28.84
C PRO A 76 15.54 1.74 -28.52
N GLU A 77 16.54 1.00 -28.99
CA GLU A 77 16.66 -0.44 -28.73
C GLU A 77 16.92 -0.78 -27.25
N GLN A 78 17.71 0.05 -26.55
CA GLN A 78 17.93 -0.10 -25.11
C GLN A 78 16.67 0.25 -24.32
N ALA A 79 16.00 1.34 -24.69
CA ALA A 79 14.77 1.79 -24.05
C ALA A 79 13.68 0.71 -24.12
N LEU A 80 13.45 0.10 -25.28
CA LEU A 80 12.48 -0.97 -25.46
C LEU A 80 12.83 -2.24 -24.65
N ARG A 81 14.12 -2.60 -24.62
CA ARG A 81 14.60 -3.79 -23.89
C ARG A 81 14.43 -3.65 -22.38
N GLU A 82 14.81 -2.50 -21.82
CA GLU A 82 14.65 -2.20 -20.40
C GLU A 82 13.18 -2.13 -20.00
N ALA A 83 12.38 -1.47 -20.82
CA ALA A 83 10.93 -1.39 -20.62
C ALA A 83 10.27 -2.77 -20.52
N ARG A 84 10.57 -3.65 -21.49
CA ARG A 84 10.10 -5.04 -21.47
C ARG A 84 10.61 -5.79 -20.23
N THR A 85 11.84 -5.54 -19.80
CA THR A 85 12.41 -6.19 -18.61
C THR A 85 11.66 -5.79 -17.34
N ASP A 86 11.35 -4.51 -17.17
CA ASP A 86 10.60 -4.02 -16.02
C ASP A 86 9.17 -4.57 -16.00
N VAL A 87 8.52 -4.61 -17.16
CA VAL A 87 7.20 -5.22 -17.37
C VAL A 87 7.23 -6.70 -16.99
N MET A 88 8.20 -7.47 -17.49
CA MET A 88 8.37 -8.89 -17.17
C MET A 88 8.63 -9.12 -15.68
N ARG A 89 9.45 -8.27 -15.04
CA ARG A 89 9.73 -8.34 -13.61
C ARG A 89 8.46 -8.10 -12.80
N ALA A 90 7.66 -7.12 -13.21
CA ALA A 90 6.41 -6.80 -12.57
C ALA A 90 5.36 -7.92 -12.78
N ALA A 91 5.26 -8.47 -13.99
CA ALA A 91 4.43 -9.63 -14.33
C ALA A 91 4.78 -10.88 -13.50
N ARG A 92 6.08 -11.20 -13.37
CA ARG A 92 6.55 -12.35 -12.59
C ARG A 92 6.29 -12.20 -11.10
N ARG A 93 6.52 -11.00 -10.53
CA ARG A 93 6.13 -10.73 -9.13
C ARG A 93 4.64 -10.95 -8.92
N ARG A 94 3.80 -10.48 -9.85
CA ARG A 94 2.34 -10.63 -9.79
C ARG A 94 1.88 -12.09 -9.87
N ALA A 95 2.49 -12.86 -10.76
CA ALA A 95 2.25 -14.29 -10.89
C ALA A 95 2.60 -15.08 -9.62
N LEU A 96 3.68 -14.69 -8.92
CA LEU A 96 4.14 -15.39 -7.73
C LEU A 96 3.28 -15.12 -6.49
N CYS A 97 2.55 -14.00 -6.45
CA CYS A 97 1.77 -13.56 -5.28
C CYS A 97 0.26 -13.82 -5.38
N GLY A 98 -0.22 -14.65 -6.32
CA GLY A 98 -1.63 -15.07 -6.34
C GLY A 98 -2.64 -14.00 -6.77
N VAL A 99 -2.19 -13.07 -7.60
CA VAL A 99 -2.93 -12.20 -8.52
C VAL A 99 -4.37 -11.85 -8.12
N THR A 100 -4.54 -10.75 -7.43
CA THR A 100 -5.69 -9.87 -7.63
C THR A 100 -5.28 -8.48 -7.17
N TRP A 101 -5.67 -7.45 -7.92
CA TRP A 101 -5.53 -6.06 -7.51
C TRP A 101 -6.47 -5.71 -6.37
N HIS A 102 -6.68 -6.60 -5.40
CA HIS A 102 -7.52 -6.28 -4.26
C HIS A 102 -6.78 -5.26 -3.42
N VAL A 103 -7.00 -4.00 -3.76
CA VAL A 103 -6.59 -2.88 -2.95
C VAL A 103 -7.41 -2.99 -1.69
N GLN A 104 -6.70 -3.15 -0.59
CA GLN A 104 -7.30 -3.25 0.73
C GLN A 104 -6.94 -1.98 1.47
N ARG A 105 -7.94 -1.34 2.06
CA ARG A 105 -7.76 -0.29 3.04
C ARG A 105 -7.69 -0.93 4.41
N ILE A 106 -6.61 -0.66 5.12
CA ILE A 106 -6.46 -0.97 6.53
C ILE A 106 -6.73 0.33 7.28
N THR A 107 -7.77 0.33 8.09
CA THR A 107 -8.13 1.47 8.93
C THR A 107 -7.91 1.11 10.38
N CYS A 108 -7.04 1.85 11.05
CA CYS A 108 -6.87 1.82 12.49
C CYS A 108 -7.69 2.94 13.12
N ARG A 109 -8.60 2.57 14.01
CA ARG A 109 -9.40 3.50 14.81
C ARG A 109 -9.03 3.33 16.28
N VAL A 110 -8.79 4.46 16.95
CA VAL A 110 -8.55 4.49 18.39
C VAL A 110 -9.71 5.21 19.07
N THR A 111 -10.33 4.54 20.03
CA THR A 111 -11.47 5.07 20.79
C THR A 111 -11.16 5.19 22.27
N ASN A 112 -11.84 6.11 22.95
CA ASN A 112 -11.84 6.18 24.42
C ASN A 112 -12.85 5.19 25.03
N ALA A 113 -12.90 5.13 26.36
CA ALA A 113 -13.87 4.27 27.07
C ALA A 113 -15.34 4.64 26.88
N ALA A 114 -15.63 5.87 26.42
CA ALA A 114 -16.99 6.29 26.04
C ALA A 114 -17.35 5.83 24.61
N GLY A 115 -16.41 5.27 23.86
CA GLY A 115 -16.59 4.82 22.48
C GLY A 115 -16.40 5.92 21.44
N GLU A 116 -15.89 7.08 21.81
CA GLU A 116 -15.63 8.19 20.90
C GLU A 116 -14.32 7.98 20.14
N ASP A 117 -14.34 8.26 18.84
CA ASP A 117 -13.16 8.19 17.96
C ASP A 117 -12.19 9.34 18.28
N LEU A 118 -11.02 9.01 18.82
CA LEU A 118 -9.96 9.99 19.10
C LEU A 118 -8.95 10.11 17.95
N ALA A 119 -8.74 9.02 17.20
CA ALA A 119 -7.89 9.02 16.02
C ALA A 119 -8.35 7.96 15.02
N CYS A 120 -8.18 8.27 13.74
CA CYS A 120 -8.46 7.36 12.64
C CYS A 120 -7.36 7.50 11.59
N ARG A 121 -6.61 6.42 11.37
CA ARG A 121 -5.58 6.35 10.33
C ARG A 121 -5.94 5.27 9.35
N THR A 122 -5.76 5.56 8.07
CA THR A 122 -6.06 4.61 7.00
C THR A 122 -4.90 4.58 6.02
N ILE A 123 -4.48 3.36 5.68
CA ILE A 123 -3.53 3.11 4.60
C ILE A 123 -4.19 2.20 3.57
N GLY A 124 -4.06 2.54 2.30
CA GLY A 124 -4.53 1.73 1.18
C GLY A 124 -3.36 1.19 0.40
N GLY A 125 -3.48 -0.05 -0.08
CA GLY A 125 -2.47 -0.65 -0.92
C GLY A 125 -2.90 -2.00 -1.48
N ILE A 126 -2.13 -2.49 -2.44
CA ILE A 126 -2.38 -3.79 -3.06
C ILE A 126 -2.03 -4.88 -2.04
N SER A 127 -3.04 -5.63 -1.60
CA SER A 127 -2.88 -6.63 -0.53
C SER A 127 -1.90 -7.76 -0.89
N SER A 128 -1.76 -8.09 -2.18
CA SER A 128 -0.82 -9.11 -2.68
C SER A 128 0.65 -8.67 -2.67
N ASP A 129 0.93 -7.37 -2.52
CA ASP A 129 2.30 -6.84 -2.54
C ASP A 129 3.00 -6.95 -1.18
N LEU A 130 2.26 -7.29 -0.12
CA LEU A 130 2.79 -7.41 1.23
C LEU A 130 2.99 -8.88 1.59
N SER A 131 4.24 -9.27 1.89
CA SER A 131 4.49 -10.52 2.61
C SER A 131 3.82 -10.47 3.98
N GLY A 132 3.49 -11.63 4.58
CA GLY A 132 2.83 -11.66 5.89
C GLY A 132 3.59 -10.86 6.97
N GLY A 133 4.93 -10.86 6.93
CA GLY A 133 5.76 -10.04 7.82
C GLY A 133 5.69 -8.54 7.52
N ALA A 134 5.68 -8.14 6.24
CA ALA A 134 5.55 -6.74 5.85
C ALA A 134 4.16 -6.18 6.20
N ARG A 135 3.12 -7.00 6.10
CA ARG A 135 1.76 -6.65 6.52
C ARG A 135 1.66 -6.41 8.02
N ALA A 136 2.20 -7.32 8.83
CA ALA A 136 2.20 -7.18 10.30
C ALA A 136 2.96 -5.92 10.75
N GLN A 137 4.07 -5.59 10.07
CA GLN A 137 4.81 -4.36 10.33
C GLN A 137 3.96 -3.12 10.03
N LEU A 138 3.30 -3.09 8.88
CA LEU A 138 2.40 -2.01 8.47
C LEU A 138 1.22 -1.80 9.44
N GLU A 139 0.58 -2.89 9.88
CA GLU A 139 -0.49 -2.85 10.87
C GLU A 139 0.02 -2.31 12.22
N GLY A 140 1.23 -2.69 12.62
CA GLY A 140 1.91 -2.19 13.82
C GLY A 140 2.23 -0.70 13.75
N ASP A 141 2.80 -0.24 12.63
CA ASP A 141 3.14 1.17 12.41
C ASP A 141 1.88 2.05 12.40
N LEU A 142 0.84 1.62 11.67
CA LEU A 142 -0.44 2.31 11.61
C LEU A 142 -1.11 2.41 12.99
N THR A 143 -1.03 1.33 13.79
CA THR A 143 -1.54 1.30 15.16
C THR A 143 -0.76 2.25 16.07
N SER A 144 0.56 2.24 15.97
CA SER A 144 1.44 3.11 16.76
C SER A 144 1.17 4.59 16.47
N GLU A 145 1.03 4.96 15.20
CA GLU A 145 0.72 6.32 14.77
C GLU A 145 -0.67 6.78 15.28
N ALA A 146 -1.70 5.95 15.11
CA ALA A 146 -3.04 6.28 15.58
C ALA A 146 -3.11 6.42 17.11
N LEU A 147 -2.36 5.58 17.84
CA LEU A 147 -2.25 5.68 19.31
C LEU A 147 -1.49 6.93 19.75
N ALA A 148 -0.43 7.31 19.04
CA ALA A 148 0.31 8.54 19.33
C ALA A 148 -0.60 9.77 19.17
N GLU A 149 -1.34 9.85 18.06
CA GLU A 149 -2.30 10.92 17.82
C GLU A 149 -3.43 10.96 18.85
N ALA A 150 -4.01 9.80 19.20
CA ALA A 150 -5.06 9.74 20.22
C ALA A 150 -4.54 10.16 21.60
N ARG A 151 -3.27 9.87 21.91
CA ARG A 151 -2.61 10.32 23.14
C ARG A 151 -2.33 11.81 23.11
N ASP A 152 -1.93 12.37 21.97
CA ASP A 152 -1.78 13.82 21.81
C ASP A 152 -3.12 14.54 22.03
N TRP A 153 -4.22 14.01 21.49
CA TRP A 153 -5.57 14.48 21.80
C TRP A 153 -5.91 14.39 23.29
N ALA A 154 -5.59 13.27 23.94
CA ALA A 154 -5.80 13.09 25.38
C ALA A 154 -4.95 14.03 26.25
N ILE A 155 -3.75 14.42 25.79
CA ILE A 155 -2.85 15.37 26.47
C ILE A 155 -3.36 16.81 26.32
N LEU A 156 -3.94 17.15 25.17
CA LEU A 156 -4.45 18.50 24.89
C LEU A 156 -5.76 18.83 25.63
N GLY A 157 -6.43 17.84 26.23
CA GLY A 157 -7.57 18.06 27.13
C GLY A 157 -8.77 18.77 26.48
N LEU A 158 -8.89 18.73 25.15
CA LEU A 158 -10.02 19.29 24.41
C LEU A 158 -11.20 18.32 24.48
N ASN A 159 -11.87 18.29 25.63
CA ASN A 159 -13.26 17.87 25.76
C ASN A 159 -14.18 19.05 25.46
#